data_AF-A0A537SBS8-F1
#
_entry.id   AF-A0A537SBS8-F1
#
_cell.length_a   1.000
_cell.length_b   1.000
_cell.length_c   1.000
_cell.angle_alpha   90.00
_cell.angle_beta   90.00
_cell.angle_gamma   90.00
#
_symmetry.space_group_name_H-M   'P 1'
#
loop_
_entity.id
_entity.type
_entity.pdbx_description
1 polymer ?
#
loop_
_entity_poly.entity_id
_entity_poly.type
_entity_poly.pdbx_seq_one_letter_code
_entity_poly.pdbx_strand_id
1 'polypeptide(L)' 'TQGMTLEPGDIIVTGTPSGVGFARKPPVWMKQGDSCEVDIEQVGVLVSPIADEK' A
#
# COMPACT_ATOMS: atom_id res chain seq x y z
N THR A 1 -9.27 23.49 3.11
CA THR A 1 -8.04 22.83 2.62
C THR A 1 -7.05 23.92 2.25
N GLN A 2 -5.77 23.76 2.59
CA GLN A 2 -4.72 24.68 2.13
C GLN A 2 -4.01 23.97 0.96
N GLY A 3 -4.08 24.52 -0.25
CA GLY A 3 -3.57 23.88 -1.47
C GLY A 3 -4.60 23.81 -2.59
N MET A 4 -5.47 22.81 -2.57
CA MET A 4 -6.51 22.58 -3.58
C MET A 4 -7.89 22.29 -2.95
N THR A 5 -8.96 22.48 -3.73
CA THR A 5 -10.31 22.03 -3.38
C THR A 5 -10.38 20.50 -3.48
N LEU A 6 -11.09 19.86 -2.55
CA LEU A 6 -11.41 18.44 -2.62
C LEU A 6 -12.85 18.29 -3.11
N GLU A 7 -13.05 17.34 -4.01
CA GLU A 7 -14.34 17.01 -4.57
C GLU A 7 -14.92 15.74 -3.90
N PRO A 8 -16.25 15.59 -3.84
CA PRO A 8 -16.86 14.36 -3.35
C PRO A 8 -16.39 13.14 -4.15
N GLY A 9 -15.82 12.16 -3.44
CA GLY A 9 -15.25 10.96 -4.05
C GLY A 9 -13.72 10.94 -4.09
N ASP A 10 -13.05 12.04 -3.74
CA ASP A 10 -11.59 12.06 -3.62
C ASP A 10 -11.09 11.09 -2.54
N ILE A 11 -9.97 10.42 -2.84
CA ILE A 11 -9.32 9.45 -1.95
C ILE A 11 -8.00 10.02 -1.45
N ILE A 12 -7.83 10.09 -0.12
CA ILE A 12 -6.59 10.49 0.53
C ILE A 12 -5.92 9.27 1.15
N VAL A 13 -4.70 8.98 0.70
CA VAL A 13 -3.86 7.95 1.34
C VAL A 13 -3.08 8.61 2.48
N THR A 14 -3.37 8.22 3.72
CA THR A 14 -2.92 8.92 4.94
C THR A 14 -1.49 8.56 5.39
N GLY A 15 -0.79 7.74 4.62
CA GLY A 15 0.59 7.29 4.91
C GLY A 15 0.68 5.85 5.41
N THR A 16 1.91 5.35 5.53
CA THR A 16 2.23 4.00 6.01
C THR A 16 3.12 4.06 7.26
N PRO A 17 2.97 3.13 8.22
CA PRO A 17 3.92 2.96 9.31
C PRO A 17 5.28 2.44 8.79
N SER A 18 6.23 2.24 9.72
CA SER A 18 7.55 1.69 9.42
C SER A 18 7.49 0.23 8.93
N GLY A 19 8.56 -0.23 8.27
CA GLY A 19 8.70 -1.64 7.88
C GLY A 19 8.62 -1.90 6.36
N VAL A 20 8.48 -0.85 5.55
CA VAL A 20 8.55 -0.93 4.08
C VAL A 20 9.85 -1.61 3.64
N GLY A 21 9.76 -2.47 2.63
CA GLY A 21 10.84 -3.36 2.22
C GLY A 21 12.15 -2.64 1.85
N PHE A 22 12.05 -1.46 1.24
CA PHE A 22 13.19 -0.59 0.92
C PHE A 22 14.02 -0.20 2.15
N ALA A 23 13.39 0.03 3.29
CA ALA A 23 14.05 0.50 4.51
C ALA A 23 14.72 -0.64 5.32
N ARG A 24 14.53 -1.90 4.91
CA ARG A 24 15.17 -3.07 5.56
C ARG A 24 16.64 -3.21 5.14
N LYS A 25 17.40 -4.00 5.89
CA LYS A 25 18.81 -4.33 5.62
C LYS A 25 19.02 -5.86 5.66
N PRO A 26 19.15 -6.55 4.52
CA PRO A 26 19.10 -6.01 3.15
C PRO A 26 17.68 -5.55 2.76
N PRO A 27 17.55 -4.65 1.76
CA PRO A 27 16.24 -4.31 1.20
C PRO A 27 15.55 -5.54 0.63
N VAL A 28 14.22 -5.56 0.72
CA VAL A 28 13.38 -6.61 0.14
C VAL A 28 12.32 -5.99 -0.76
N TRP A 29 12.03 -6.69 -1.85
CA TRP A 29 11.10 -6.28 -2.89
C TRP A 29 10.10 -7.41 -3.15
N MET A 30 8.89 -7.03 -3.57
CA MET A 30 7.89 -7.99 -4.03
C MET A 30 8.38 -8.70 -5.28
N LYS A 31 8.01 -9.97 -5.45
CA LYS A 31 8.36 -10.84 -6.57
C LYS A 31 7.12 -11.47 -7.16
N GLN A 32 7.22 -11.96 -8.40
CA GLN A 32 6.15 -12.74 -8.99
C GLN A 32 5.72 -13.91 -8.10
N GLY A 33 4.41 -14.01 -7.87
CA GLY A 33 3.78 -15.02 -7.03
C GLY A 33 3.62 -14.62 -5.57
N ASP A 34 4.18 -13.48 -5.14
CA ASP A 34 3.93 -12.96 -3.79
C ASP A 34 2.47 -12.52 -3.62
N SER A 35 2.00 -12.46 -2.37
CA SER A 35 0.72 -11.87 -1.99
C SER A 35 0.97 -10.75 -0.99
N CYS A 36 0.53 -9.53 -1.32
CA CYS A 36 0.59 -8.39 -0.42
C CYS A 36 -0.75 -8.24 0.32
N GLU A 37 -0.74 -8.44 1.63
CA GLU A 37 -1.92 -8.34 2.48
C GLU A 37 -1.86 -7.08 3.36
N VAL A 38 -2.94 -6.31 3.35
CA VAL A 38 -3.11 -5.11 4.19
C VAL A 38 -4.39 -5.28 4.99
N ASP A 39 -4.27 -5.27 6.31
CA ASP A 39 -5.39 -5.38 7.24
C ASP A 39 -5.53 -4.10 8.05
N ILE A 40 -6.76 -3.59 8.13
CA ILE A 40 -7.15 -2.52 9.05
C ILE A 40 -8.33 -3.02 9.85
N GLU A 41 -8.17 -3.02 11.18
CA GLU A 41 -9.21 -3.41 12.11
C GLU A 41 -10.52 -2.67 11.81
N GLN A 42 -11.64 -3.40 11.81
CA GLN A 42 -12.99 -2.91 11.51
C GLN A 42 -13.25 -2.45 10.07
N VAL A 43 -12.25 -2.44 9.18
CA VAL A 43 -12.41 -2.17 7.74
C VAL A 43 -12.34 -3.46 6.94
N GLY A 44 -11.32 -4.28 7.19
CA GLY A 44 -11.11 -5.58 6.53
C GLY A 44 -9.73 -5.74 5.91
N VAL A 45 -9.57 -6.84 5.17
CA VAL A 45 -8.31 -7.25 4.55
C VAL A 45 -8.35 -7.04 3.04
N LEU A 46 -7.35 -6.34 2.51
CA LEU A 46 -7.05 -6.26 1.09
C LEU A 46 -5.91 -7.22 0.76
N VAL A 47 -6.14 -8.13 -0.19
CA VAL A 47 -5.14 -9.08 -0.69
C VAL A 47 -4.84 -8.76 -2.16
N SER A 48 -3.59 -8.45 -2.46
CA SER A 48 -3.12 -8.10 -3.80
C SER A 48 -2.05 -9.09 -4.28
N PRO A 49 -2.37 -9.99 -5.24
CA PRO A 49 -1.39 -10.90 -5.80
C PRO A 49 -0.42 -10.16 -6.74
N ILE A 50 0.86 -10.49 -6.66
CA ILE A 50 1.92 -9.88 -7.45
C ILE A 50 2.22 -10.73 -8.68
N ALA A 51 2.13 -10.12 -9.85
CA ALA A 51 2.48 -10.73 -11.13
C ALA A 51 3.37 -9.76 -11.91
N ASP A 52 4.45 -10.28 -12.49
CA ASP A 52 5.30 -9.49 -13.37
C ASP A 52 4.56 -9.23 -14.70
N GLU A 53 4.92 -8.13 -15.35
CA GLU A 53 4.47 -7.84 -16.71
C GLU A 53 5.00 -8.92 -17.69
N LYS A 54 4.25 -9.17 -18.75
CA LYS A 54 4.57 -10.20 -19.76
C LYS A 54 5.60 -9.74 -20.78
#